data_AF-A0AAV7V3E3-F1
#
_entry.id   AF-A0AAV7V3E3-F1
#
_cell.length_a   1.000
_cell.length_b   1.000
_cell.length_c   1.000
_cell.angle_alpha   90.00
_cell.angle_beta   90.00
_cell.angle_gamma   90.00
#
_symmetry.space_group_name_H-M   'P 1'
#
loop_
_entity.id
_entity.type
_entity.pdbx_description
1 polymer ?
#
loop_
_entity_poly.entity_id
_entity_poly.type
_entity_poly.pdbx_seq_one_letter_code
_entity_poly.pdbx_strand_id
1 'polypeptide(L)' 'MGTLRLQAVTLGTLRLQAVTMGTLRLQAVTLGTLRLQAVTMGTFTLAGGDYGYITLAGGDYGYIYACRR' A
#
# COMPACT_ATOMS: atom_id res chain seq x y z
N MET A 1 -8.15 -3.60 14.74
CA MET A 1 -7.74 -3.29 13.35
C MET A 1 -6.25 -3.00 13.36
N GLY A 2 -5.41 -3.86 12.77
CA GLY A 2 -3.95 -3.74 12.84
C GLY A 2 -3.35 -2.71 11.87
N THR A 3 -2.08 -2.38 12.06
CA THR A 3 -1.31 -1.49 11.16
C THR A 3 -0.15 -2.25 10.54
N LEU A 4 0.00 -2.17 9.21
CA LEU A 4 1.18 -2.67 8.49
C LEU A 4 2.07 -1.50 8.07
N ARG A 5 3.34 -1.52 8.50
CA ARG A 5 4.34 -0.49 8.17
C ARG A 5 5.54 -1.14 7.51
N LEU A 6 5.89 -0.67 6.31
CA LEU A 6 7.14 -1.03 5.63
C LEU A 6 7.98 0.25 5.48
N GLN A 7 9.25 0.15 5.87
CA GLN A 7 10.21 1.24 5.83
C GLN A 7 11.54 0.79 5.23
N ALA A 8 12.11 1.56 4.31
CA ALA A 8 13.42 1.30 3.71
C ALA A 8 13.54 -0.11 3.09
N VAL A 9 12.54 -0.51 2.29
CA VAL A 9 12.50 -1.84 1.68
C VAL A 9 12.48 -1.71 0.16
N THR A 10 13.18 -2.60 -0.53
CA THR A 10 13.08 -2.76 -1.99
C THR A 10 12.28 -4.02 -2.29
N LEU A 11 11.17 -3.86 -2.99
CA LEU A 11 10.25 -4.95 -3.35
C LEU A 11 9.95 -4.90 -4.86
N GLY A 12 10.08 -6.02 -5.55
CA GLY A 12 9.65 -6.10 -6.95
C GLY A 12 8.13 -6.01 -7.09
N THR A 13 7.40 -6.83 -6.36
CA THR A 13 5.92 -6.85 -6.37
C THR A 13 5.37 -7.12 -4.99
N LEU A 14 4.37 -6.33 -4.57
CA LEU A 14 3.59 -6.56 -3.36
C LEU A 14 2.13 -6.82 -3.74
N ARG A 15 1.60 -7.99 -3.37
CA ARG A 15 0.22 -8.36 -3.64
C ARG A 15 -0.49 -8.70 -2.34
N LEU A 16 -1.60 -8.01 -2.06
CA LEU A 16 -2.45 -8.26 -0.90
C LEU A 16 -3.85 -8.63 -1.39
N GLN A 17 -4.38 -9.72 -0.85
CA GLN A 17 -5.68 -10.27 -1.22
C GLN A 17 -6.50 -10.61 0.02
N ALA A 18 -7.78 -10.25 0.04
CA ALA A 18 -8.70 -10.59 1.14
C ALA A 18 -8.17 -10.14 2.52
N VAL A 19 -7.62 -8.92 2.61
CA VAL A 19 -7.01 -8.39 3.83
C VAL A 19 -7.90 -7.33 4.46
N THR A 20 -8.12 -7.43 5.76
CA THR A 20 -8.79 -6.39 6.55
C THR A 20 -7.79 -5.78 7.54
N MET A 21 -7.50 -4.50 7.40
CA MET A 21 -6.54 -3.80 8.28
C MET A 21 -6.89 -2.33 8.46
N GLY A 22 -6.46 -1.72 9.56
CA GLY A 22 -6.76 -0.31 9.81
C GLY A 22 -5.94 0.61 8.91
N THR A 23 -4.63 0.37 8.82
CA THR A 23 -3.70 1.27 8.14
C THR A 23 -2.57 0.51 7.45
N LEU A 24 -2.24 0.91 6.22
CA LEU A 24 -1.06 0.47 5.48
C LEU A 24 -0.18 1.68 5.17
N ARG A 25 1.07 1.66 5.66
CA ARG A 25 2.04 2.75 5.46
C ARG A 25 3.33 2.23 4.84
N LEU A 26 3.66 2.77 3.67
CA LEU A 26 4.86 2.47 2.90
C LEU A 26 5.73 3.73 2.86
N GLN A 27 6.91 3.69 3.48
CA GLN A 27 7.82 4.83 3.54
C GLN A 27 9.21 4.47 3.03
N ALA A 28 9.78 5.29 2.13
CA ALA A 28 11.09 5.00 1.53
C ALA A 28 11.17 3.59 0.95
N VAL A 29 10.15 3.20 0.18
CA VAL A 29 10.05 1.87 -0.41
C VAL A 29 10.20 1.99 -1.92
N THR A 30 11.08 1.19 -2.52
CA THR A 30 11.12 1.02 -3.98
C THR A 30 10.24 -0.17 -4.34
N LEU A 31 9.13 0.08 -5.02
CA LEU A 31 8.11 -0.90 -5.40
C LEU A 31 7.87 -0.89 -6.91
N GLY A 32 8.11 -2.01 -7.58
CA GLY A 32 7.77 -2.14 -9.00
C GLY A 32 6.26 -2.21 -9.24
N THR A 33 5.55 -3.03 -8.47
CA THR A 33 4.09 -3.17 -8.59
C THR A 33 3.43 -3.43 -7.24
N LEU A 34 2.33 -2.73 -6.97
CA LEU A 34 1.45 -2.95 -5.83
C LEU A 34 0.05 -3.34 -6.31
N ARG A 35 -0.44 -4.52 -5.91
CA ARG A 35 -1.81 -4.97 -6.18
C ARG A 35 -2.56 -5.22 -4.90
N LEU A 36 -3.62 -4.47 -4.66
CA LEU A 36 -4.58 -4.71 -3.59
C LEU A 36 -5.88 -5.24 -4.21
N GLN A 37 -6.33 -6.41 -3.78
CA GLN A 37 -7.58 -7.00 -4.24
C GLN A 37 -8.44 -7.42 -3.04
N ALA A 38 -9.72 -7.03 -3.01
CA ALA A 38 -10.60 -7.37 -1.89
C ALA A 38 -9.98 -6.98 -0.53
N VAL A 39 -9.49 -5.74 -0.43
CA VAL A 39 -8.87 -5.21 0.79
C VAL A 39 -9.81 -4.20 1.42
N THR A 40 -10.09 -4.36 2.71
CA THR A 40 -10.83 -3.37 3.51
C THR A 40 -9.82 -2.65 4.41
N MET A 41 -9.65 -1.35 4.18
CA MET A 41 -8.70 -0.55 4.94
C MET A 41 -9.09 0.91 5.12
N GLY A 42 -8.82 1.44 6.32
CA GLY A 42 -9.16 2.82 6.66
C GLY A 42 -8.20 3.85 6.05
N THR A 43 -6.90 3.58 6.09
CA THR A 43 -5.88 4.52 5.60
C THR A 43 -4.79 3.82 4.81
N PHE A 44 -4.49 4.33 3.62
CA PHE A 44 -3.34 3.95 2.81
C PHE A 44 -2.38 5.12 2.69
N THR A 45 -1.09 4.93 2.95
CA THR A 45 -0.07 5.98 2.81
C THR A 45 1.16 5.47 2.10
N LEU A 46 1.54 6.17 1.02
CA LEU A 46 2.78 6.00 0.26
C LEU A 46 3.58 7.29 0.40
N ALA A 47 4.79 7.24 0.94
CA ALA A 47 5.64 8.41 1.09
C ALA A 47 7.11 8.13 0.80
N GLY A 48 7.71 8.95 -0.06
CA GLY A 48 9.17 9.08 -0.14
C GLY A 48 9.91 7.87 -0.72
N GLY A 49 9.29 7.11 -1.62
CA GLY A 49 9.91 6.04 -2.38
C GLY A 49 9.47 6.02 -3.84
N ASP A 50 10.08 5.14 -4.63
CA ASP A 50 9.73 4.95 -6.03
C ASP A 50 8.66 3.89 -6.18
N TYR A 51 7.53 4.27 -6.77
CA TYR A 51 6.41 3.38 -7.03
C TYR A 51 6.19 3.29 -8.53
N GLY A 52 6.14 2.06 -9.06
CA GLY A 52 5.73 1.79 -10.43
C GLY A 52 4.20 1.80 -10.54
N TYR A 53 3.62 0.62 -10.73
CA TYR A 53 2.16 0.49 -10.91
C TYR A 53 1.46 0.17 -9.59
N ILE A 54 0.39 0.92 -9.28
CA ILE A 54 -0.49 0.64 -8.14
C ILE A 54 -1.87 0.30 -8.69
N THR A 55 -2.41 -0.85 -8.30
CA THR A 55 -3.74 -1.31 -8.68
C THR A 55 -4.56 -1.63 -7.43
N LEU A 56 -5.75 -1.06 -7.35
CA LEU A 56 -6.73 -1.24 -6.28
C LEU A 56 -7.98 -1.83 -6.91
N ALA A 57 -8.42 -3.01 -6.45
CA ALA A 57 -9.56 -3.70 -7.06
C ALA A 57 -10.48 -4.35 -6.01
N GLY A 58 -11.76 -3.99 -6.05
CA GLY A 58 -12.83 -4.71 -5.35
C GLY A 58 -12.72 -4.69 -3.82
N GLY A 59 -12.33 -3.58 -3.21
CA GLY A 59 -12.24 -3.43 -1.75
C GLY A 59 -12.68 -2.04 -1.29
N ASP A 60 -12.84 -1.89 0.02
CA ASP A 60 -13.19 -0.62 0.66
C ASP A 60 -11.92 0.08 1.13
N TYR A 61 -11.58 1.16 0.43
CA TYR A 61 -10.44 2.00 0.76
C TYR A 61 -10.96 3.31 1.33
N GLY A 62 -10.54 3.66 2.54
CA GLY A 62 -10.76 4.99 3.10
C GLY A 62 -9.80 6.00 2.49
N TYR A 63 -9.01 6.68 3.33
CA TYR A 63 -8.13 7.74 2.86
C TYR A 63 -6.87 7.17 2.19
N ILE A 64 -6.60 7.59 0.96
CA ILE A 64 -5.39 7.24 0.22
C ILE A 64 -4.51 8.48 0.09
N TYR A 65 -3.32 8.42 0.69
CA TYR A 65 -2.29 9.44 0.60
C TYR A 65 -1.10 8.88 -0.20
N ALA A 66 -0.73 9.55 -1.28
CA ALA A 66 0.46 9.20 -2.05
C ALA A 66 1.30 10.46 -2.31
N CYS A 67 2.53 10.46 -1.79
CA CYS A 67 3.52 11.49 -2.02
C CYS A 67 4.72 10.84 -2.71
N ARG A 68 4.86 11.12 -4.01
CA ARG A 68 6.02 10.78 -4.81
C ARG A 68 7.09 11.84 -4.56
N ARG A 69 8.32 11.42 -4.29
CA ARG A 69 9.47 12.33 -4.25
C ARG A 69 10.03 12.48 -5.66
#